data_AF-A0A2H3C1S7-F1
#
_entry.id   AF-A0A2H3C1S7-F1
#
_cell.length_a   1.000
_cell.length_b   1.000
_cell.length_c   1.000
_cell.angle_alpha   90.00
_cell.angle_beta   90.00
_cell.angle_gamma   90.00
#
_symmetry.space_group_name_H-M   'P 1'
#
loop_
_entity.id
_entity.type
_entity.pdbx_description
1 polymer ?
#
loop_
_entity_poly.entity_id
_entity_poly.type
_entity_poly.pdbx_seq_one_letter_code
_entity_poly.pdbx_strand_id
1 'polypeptide(L)'
;MNDSNTQLPFELVEIIISEFWHSEHASDDRIAFMTACPLINSLWKDIYANITSRDIYVPTVPYLFYLCSIIHSQKSSIYRPFLSKSTRSITCHVNLLKSNSNSAMFPYLVFCHLPNFAGFRKCFPDIQYIHLETKLLPEPYCGPRKLSHRLI
;
A
#
# COMPACT_ATOMS: atom_id res chain seq x y z
N MET A 1 -39.02 -10.16 -15.48
CA MET A 1 -38.33 -9.13 -14.69
C MET A 1 -37.85 -9.76 -13.41
N ASN A 2 -36.54 -9.95 -13.26
CA ASN A 2 -35.91 -10.20 -11.97
C ASN A 2 -34.42 -9.86 -12.10
N ASP A 3 -34.12 -8.58 -12.26
CA ASP A 3 -32.77 -8.05 -12.07
C ASP A 3 -32.55 -7.90 -10.57
N SER A 4 -32.30 -9.01 -9.87
CA SER A 4 -31.67 -8.94 -8.57
C SER A 4 -30.21 -8.58 -8.81
N ASN A 5 -29.92 -7.28 -8.87
CA ASN A 5 -28.56 -6.77 -8.90
C ASN A 5 -27.82 -7.30 -7.65
N THR A 6 -27.01 -8.35 -7.82
CA THR A 6 -26.27 -9.04 -6.74
C THR A 6 -25.07 -8.22 -6.25
N GLN A 7 -25.11 -6.91 -6.41
CA GLN A 7 -24.05 -6.01 -6.02
C GLN A 7 -24.23 -5.61 -4.56
N LEU A 8 -23.19 -5.78 -3.76
CA LEU A 8 -23.18 -5.30 -2.38
C LEU A 8 -23.38 -3.77 -2.36
N PRO A 9 -24.12 -3.25 -1.36
CA PRO A 9 -24.16 -1.82 -1.08
C PRO A 9 -22.77 -1.21 -0.96
N PHE A 10 -22.65 0.07 -1.33
CA PHE A 10 -21.41 0.84 -1.27
C PHE A 10 -20.73 0.71 0.11
N GLU A 11 -21.52 0.86 1.17
CA GLU A 11 -21.06 0.87 2.57
C GLU A 11 -20.41 -0.46 2.95
N LEU A 12 -20.96 -1.58 2.46
CA LEU A 12 -20.39 -2.90 2.74
C LEU A 12 -19.08 -3.11 1.99
N VAL A 13 -18.98 -2.66 0.73
CA VAL A 13 -17.73 -2.74 -0.03
C VAL A 13 -16.65 -1.88 0.61
N GLU A 14 -17.00 -0.68 1.07
CA GLU A 14 -16.09 0.21 1.80
C GLU A 14 -15.56 -0.43 3.08
N ILE A 15 -16.44 -1.00 3.91
CA ILE A 15 -16.05 -1.71 5.13
C ILE A 15 -15.11 -2.88 4.79
N ILE A 16 -15.46 -3.73 3.82
CA ILE A 16 -14.63 -4.90 3.45
C ILE A 16 -13.22 -4.48 3.03
N ILE A 17 -13.12 -3.49 2.13
CA ILE A 17 -11.83 -3.04 1.62
C ILE A 17 -11.04 -2.34 2.74
N SER A 18 -11.69 -1.53 3.57
CA SER A 18 -11.04 -0.83 4.68
C SER A 18 -10.49 -1.80 5.73
N GLU A 19 -11.30 -2.77 6.15
CA GLU A 19 -10.91 -3.77 7.14
C GLU A 19 -9.73 -4.60 6.65
N PHE A 20 -9.78 -5.08 5.40
CA PHE A 20 -8.64 -5.79 4.80
C PHE A 20 -7.40 -4.90 4.70
N TRP A 21 -7.55 -3.65 4.24
CA TRP A 21 -6.40 -2.79 3.97
C TRP A 21 -5.59 -2.47 5.24
N HIS A 22 -6.28 -2.17 6.34
CA HIS A 22 -5.66 -1.77 7.60
C HIS A 22 -5.29 -2.94 8.53
N SER A 23 -5.79 -4.14 8.25
CA SER A 23 -5.42 -5.35 8.99
C SER A 23 -4.01 -5.84 8.65
N GLU A 24 -3.43 -6.66 9.53
CA GLU A 24 -2.11 -7.25 9.33
C GLU A 24 -2.19 -8.46 8.39
N HIS A 25 -1.55 -8.36 7.22
CA HIS A 25 -1.52 -9.41 6.19
C HIS A 25 -0.11 -9.71 5.70
N ALA A 26 0.12 -10.90 5.18
CA ALA A 26 1.36 -11.22 4.48
C ALA A 26 1.45 -10.41 3.16
N SER A 27 2.67 -10.14 2.69
CA SER A 27 2.86 -9.41 1.43
C SER A 27 2.18 -10.09 0.25
N ASP A 28 2.16 -11.43 0.22
CA ASP A 28 1.55 -12.20 -0.88
C ASP A 28 0.02 -12.00 -0.91
N ASP A 29 -0.64 -12.02 0.25
CA ASP A 29 -2.08 -11.77 0.38
C ASP A 29 -2.42 -10.33 -0.03
N ARG A 30 -1.58 -9.35 0.37
CA ARG A 30 -1.73 -7.96 -0.06
C ARG A 30 -1.60 -7.82 -1.56
N ILE A 31 -0.61 -8.46 -2.18
CA ILE A 31 -0.42 -8.42 -3.64
C ILE A 31 -1.63 -9.04 -4.35
N ALA A 32 -2.12 -10.19 -3.88
CA ALA A 32 -3.32 -10.83 -4.41
C ALA A 32 -4.53 -9.89 -4.32
N PHE A 33 -4.74 -9.24 -3.17
CA PHE A 33 -5.81 -8.26 -3.01
C PHE A 33 -5.66 -7.04 -3.92
N MET A 34 -4.46 -6.44 -3.98
CA MET A 34 -4.16 -5.27 -4.83
C MET A 34 -4.39 -5.54 -6.32
N THR A 35 -4.22 -6.79 -6.75
CA THR A 35 -4.41 -7.19 -8.15
C THR A 35 -5.83 -7.63 -8.48
N ALA A 36 -6.54 -8.26 -7.53
CA ALA A 36 -7.88 -8.79 -7.75
C ALA A 36 -9.00 -7.78 -7.44
N CYS A 37 -8.90 -7.06 -6.32
CA CYS A 37 -9.96 -6.16 -5.83
C CYS A 37 -10.42 -5.12 -6.88
N PRO A 38 -9.51 -4.43 -7.60
CA PRO A 38 -9.90 -3.44 -8.59
C PRO A 38 -10.54 -4.03 -9.86
N LEU A 39 -10.49 -5.35 -10.03
CA LEU A 39 -11.01 -6.05 -11.22
C LEU A 39 -12.43 -6.59 -11.03
N ILE A 40 -12.99 -6.53 -9.82
CA ILE A 40 -14.33 -7.06 -9.51
C ILE A 40 -15.41 -6.30 -10.30
N ASN A 41 -15.47 -4.98 -10.12
CA ASN A 41 -16.28 -4.05 -10.91
C ASN A 41 -15.84 -2.59 -10.63
N SER A 42 -16.51 -1.62 -11.24
CA SER A 42 -16.20 -0.20 -11.05
C SER A 42 -16.36 0.28 -9.61
N LEU A 43 -17.39 -0.17 -8.88
CA LEU A 43 -17.62 0.21 -7.49
C LEU A 43 -16.45 -0.21 -6.59
N TRP A 44 -16.03 -1.48 -6.67
CA TRP A 44 -14.91 -2.00 -5.90
C TRP A 44 -13.61 -1.30 -6.25
N LYS A 45 -13.39 -1.03 -7.54
CA LYS A 45 -12.23 -0.30 -8.03
C LYS A 45 -12.16 1.13 -7.49
N ASP A 46 -13.27 1.86 -7.51
CA ASP A 46 -13.31 3.26 -7.08
C ASP A 46 -13.12 3.38 -5.56
N ILE A 47 -13.75 2.49 -4.79
CA ILE A 47 -13.57 2.41 -3.33
C ILE A 47 -12.13 1.99 -2.99
N TYR A 48 -11.61 0.96 -3.66
CA TYR A 48 -10.21 0.54 -3.52
C TYR A 48 -9.26 1.70 -3.79
N ALA A 49 -9.46 2.45 -4.88
CA ALA A 49 -8.61 3.57 -5.23
C ALA A 49 -8.68 4.68 -4.18
N ASN A 50 -9.87 4.98 -3.64
CA ASN A 50 -10.06 5.96 -2.59
C ASN A 50 -9.30 5.58 -1.30
N ILE A 51 -9.44 4.33 -0.84
CA ILE A 51 -8.80 3.85 0.39
C ILE A 51 -7.28 3.72 0.21
N THR A 52 -6.84 2.99 -0.82
CA THR A 52 -5.41 2.64 -0.97
C THR A 52 -4.54 3.79 -1.47
N SER A 53 -5.15 4.85 -2.03
CA SER A 53 -4.41 6.09 -2.34
C SER A 53 -4.17 6.98 -1.14
N ARG A 54 -4.93 6.81 -0.04
CA ARG A 54 -4.69 7.56 1.20
C ARG A 54 -3.56 6.97 2.00
N ASP A 55 -3.52 5.65 2.08
CA ASP A 55 -2.55 4.91 2.88
C ASP A 55 -1.85 3.89 1.99
N ILE A 56 -0.79 4.30 1.29
CA ILE A 56 -0.15 3.48 0.26
C ILE A 56 0.69 2.38 0.91
N TYR A 57 0.47 1.13 0.50
CA TYR A 57 1.38 0.02 0.80
C TYR A 57 2.30 -0.26 -0.39
N VAL A 58 3.61 -0.38 -0.15
CA VAL A 58 4.61 -0.66 -1.20
C VAL A 58 5.16 -2.08 -1.03
N PRO A 59 4.56 -3.10 -1.68
CA PRO A 59 4.94 -4.49 -1.51
C PRO A 59 6.17 -4.90 -2.33
N THR A 60 6.46 -4.20 -3.43
CA THR A 60 7.45 -4.62 -4.44
C THR A 60 8.13 -3.45 -5.13
N VAL A 61 9.32 -3.68 -5.71
CA VAL A 61 10.02 -2.71 -6.57
C VAL A 61 9.19 -2.31 -7.81
N PRO A 62 8.59 -3.26 -8.56
CA PRO A 62 7.74 -2.89 -9.70
C PRO A 62 6.59 -1.97 -9.29
N TYR A 63 6.01 -2.16 -8.11
CA TYR A 63 4.96 -1.29 -7.61
C TYR A 63 5.47 0.12 -7.29
N LEU A 64 6.66 0.25 -6.71
CA LEU A 64 7.29 1.56 -6.51
C LEU A 64 7.49 2.30 -7.85
N PHE A 65 8.01 1.62 -8.87
CA PHE A 65 8.15 2.21 -10.20
C PHE A 65 6.81 2.56 -10.84
N TYR A 66 5.78 1.75 -10.60
CA TYR A 66 4.42 2.06 -11.02
C TYR A 66 3.92 3.36 -10.38
N LEU A 67 4.12 3.57 -9.07
CA LEU A 67 3.77 4.82 -8.41
C LEU A 67 4.51 6.02 -9.03
N CYS A 68 5.82 5.90 -9.26
CA CYS A 68 6.61 6.95 -9.93
C CYS A 68 6.06 7.28 -11.32
N SER A 69 5.68 6.25 -12.10
CA SER A 69 5.10 6.41 -13.43
C SER A 69 3.76 7.15 -13.37
N ILE A 70 2.90 6.84 -12.40
CA ILE A 70 1.62 7.52 -12.21
C ILE A 70 1.83 8.98 -11.84
N ILE A 71 2.73 9.27 -10.90
CA ILE A 71 3.03 10.66 -10.49
C ILE A 71 3.50 11.49 -11.69
N HIS A 72 4.40 10.93 -12.49
CA HIS A 72 4.96 11.62 -13.65
C HIS A 72 3.94 11.81 -14.78
N SER A 73 3.18 10.76 -15.11
CA SER A 73 2.28 10.76 -16.26
C SER A 73 0.88 11.29 -15.95
N GLN A 74 0.51 11.36 -14.67
CA GLN A 74 -0.87 11.56 -14.18
C GLN A 74 -1.88 10.57 -14.79
N LYS A 75 -1.41 9.41 -15.25
CA LYS A 75 -2.22 8.37 -15.88
C LYS A 75 -2.15 7.11 -15.02
N SER A 76 -3.28 6.78 -14.40
CA SER A 76 -3.52 5.47 -13.81
C SER A 76 -4.89 4.99 -14.24
N SER A 77 -5.04 3.70 -14.58
CA SER A 77 -6.36 3.12 -14.76
C SER A 77 -7.13 3.02 -13.44
N ILE A 78 -6.42 2.97 -12.31
CA ILE A 78 -6.97 2.75 -10.95
C ILE A 78 -7.09 4.07 -10.18
N TYR A 79 -6.04 4.89 -10.15
CA TYR A 79 -5.87 6.00 -9.19
C TYR A 79 -6.19 7.41 -9.70
N ARG A 80 -7.10 7.54 -10.67
CA ARG A 80 -7.12 8.63 -11.66
C ARG A 80 -7.80 9.96 -11.27
N PRO A 81 -7.74 10.46 -10.00
CA PRO A 81 -6.80 11.56 -9.70
C PRO A 81 -6.27 11.58 -8.25
N PHE A 82 -6.56 10.53 -7.48
CA PHE A 82 -6.46 10.55 -6.02
C PHE A 82 -5.03 10.57 -5.51
N LEU A 83 -4.09 10.00 -6.28
CA LEU A 83 -2.80 9.56 -5.74
C LEU A 83 -1.96 10.69 -5.13
N SER A 84 -1.85 11.86 -5.78
CA SER A 84 -1.00 12.93 -5.24
C SER A 84 -1.64 13.66 -4.04
N LYS A 85 -2.92 14.02 -4.13
CA LYS A 85 -3.60 14.85 -3.11
C LYS A 85 -4.22 14.08 -1.95
N SER A 86 -4.34 12.75 -2.07
CA SER A 86 -4.99 11.95 -1.03
C SER A 86 -3.99 11.22 -0.14
N THR A 87 -2.76 10.99 -0.61
CA THR A 87 -1.75 10.23 0.13
C THR A 87 -1.37 10.93 1.42
N ARG A 88 -1.65 10.27 2.54
CA ARG A 88 -1.28 10.66 3.90
C ARG A 88 -0.17 9.78 4.46
N SER A 89 -0.14 8.52 4.08
CA SER A 89 0.89 7.59 4.55
C SER A 89 1.44 6.72 3.42
N ILE A 90 2.72 6.36 3.56
CA ILE A 90 3.36 5.32 2.75
C ILE A 90 3.97 4.31 3.70
N THR A 91 3.59 3.05 3.55
CA THR A 91 4.04 1.95 4.38
C THR A 91 4.82 0.93 3.55
N CYS A 92 6.00 0.55 4.05
CA CYS A 92 6.79 -0.54 3.48
C CYS A 92 7.13 -1.54 4.59
N HIS A 93 6.62 -2.77 4.46
CA HIS A 93 6.92 -3.85 5.41
C HIS A 93 7.89 -4.84 4.79
N VAL A 94 9.00 -5.07 5.49
CA VAL A 94 9.95 -6.11 5.17
C VAL A 94 9.88 -7.20 6.22
N ASN A 95 9.36 -8.35 5.82
CA ASN A 95 9.50 -9.58 6.57
C ASN A 95 10.88 -10.21 6.28
N LEU A 96 11.80 -10.09 7.23
CA LEU A 96 13.16 -10.66 7.14
C LEU A 96 13.19 -12.16 7.48
N LEU A 97 12.06 -12.74 7.91
CA LEU A 97 11.92 -14.18 8.15
C LEU A 97 11.88 -14.99 6.85
N LYS A 98 11.47 -14.38 5.73
CA LYS A 98 11.57 -14.98 4.39
C LYS A 98 12.99 -14.71 3.86
N SER A 99 13.87 -15.71 3.93
CA SER A 99 15.27 -15.58 3.52
C SER A 99 15.40 -15.08 2.08
N ASN A 100 16.29 -14.09 1.90
CA ASN A 100 16.84 -13.53 0.66
C ASN A 100 15.88 -13.02 -0.45
N SER A 101 14.55 -13.06 -0.28
CA SER A 101 13.61 -12.83 -1.41
C SER A 101 12.43 -11.92 -1.08
N ASN A 102 12.49 -11.10 -0.03
CA ASN A 102 11.42 -10.15 0.23
C ASN A 102 11.41 -9.03 -0.82
N SER A 103 10.37 -9.00 -1.66
CA SER A 103 10.17 -8.00 -2.71
C SER A 103 10.11 -6.56 -2.19
N ALA A 104 9.78 -6.37 -0.91
CA ALA A 104 9.73 -5.07 -0.26
C ALA A 104 11.08 -4.58 0.30
N MET A 105 12.13 -5.42 0.29
CA MET A 105 13.45 -5.06 0.82
C MET A 105 14.09 -3.88 0.08
N PHE A 106 14.03 -3.89 -1.25
CA PHE A 106 14.62 -2.81 -2.03
C PHE A 106 13.85 -1.49 -1.92
N PRO A 107 12.50 -1.45 -1.99
CA PRO A 107 11.75 -0.24 -1.67
C PRO A 107 12.07 0.31 -0.28
N TYR A 108 12.19 -0.56 0.72
CA TYR A 108 12.60 -0.18 2.07
C TYR A 108 13.97 0.51 2.08
N LEU A 109 14.98 -0.06 1.42
CA LEU A 109 16.31 0.56 1.33
C LEU A 109 16.26 1.91 0.60
N VAL A 110 15.50 2.01 -0.49
CA VAL A 110 15.27 3.28 -1.18
C VAL A 110 14.70 4.32 -0.21
N PHE A 111 13.68 3.95 0.58
CA PHE A 111 13.11 4.85 1.58
C PHE A 111 14.12 5.27 2.66
N CYS A 112 14.97 4.37 3.14
CA CYS A 112 16.01 4.70 4.12
C CYS A 112 17.08 5.67 3.59
N HIS A 113 17.36 5.65 2.29
CA HIS A 113 18.45 6.43 1.68
C HIS A 113 18.00 7.73 1.02
N LEU A 114 16.70 8.06 1.03
CA LEU A 114 16.20 9.30 0.44
C LEU A 114 16.59 10.53 1.29
N PRO A 115 17.36 11.49 0.73
CA PRO A 115 17.73 12.68 1.46
C PRO A 115 16.50 13.59 1.66
N ASN A 116 16.17 13.87 2.92
CA ASN A 116 15.18 14.87 3.36
C ASN A 116 13.75 14.74 2.80
N PHE A 117 13.42 13.65 2.11
CA PHE A 117 12.11 13.34 1.51
C PHE A 117 11.48 14.46 0.66
N ALA A 118 12.25 15.47 0.24
CA ALA A 118 11.74 16.66 -0.42
C ALA A 118 11.07 16.33 -1.76
N GLY A 119 11.66 15.38 -2.51
CA GLY A 119 11.06 14.85 -3.72
C GLY A 119 9.72 14.15 -3.46
N PHE A 120 9.59 13.42 -2.36
CA PHE A 120 8.35 12.74 -1.98
C PHE A 120 7.26 13.73 -1.59
N ARG A 121 7.57 14.76 -0.79
CA ARG A 121 6.60 15.83 -0.47
C ARG A 121 6.14 16.60 -1.70
N LYS A 122 6.99 16.72 -2.73
CA LYS A 122 6.57 17.30 -4.01
C LYS A 122 5.59 16.40 -4.78
N CYS A 123 5.75 15.08 -4.66
CA CYS A 123 4.87 14.09 -5.30
C CYS A 123 3.56 13.88 -4.52
N PHE A 124 3.64 13.97 -3.19
CA PHE A 124 2.57 13.73 -2.23
C PHE A 124 2.56 14.90 -1.22
N PRO A 125 1.96 16.04 -1.58
CA PRO A 125 1.95 17.24 -0.74
C PRO A 125 1.35 17.01 0.65
N ASP A 126 0.38 16.12 0.76
CA ASP A 126 -0.37 15.86 2.00
C ASP A 126 0.20 14.69 2.83
N ILE A 127 1.39 14.19 2.48
CA ILE A 127 2.03 13.08 3.20
C ILE A 127 2.42 13.50 4.62
N GLN A 128 1.98 12.72 5.60
CA GLN A 128 2.18 12.97 7.02
C GLN A 128 3.27 12.08 7.62
N TYR A 129 3.41 10.85 7.13
CA TYR A 129 4.41 9.91 7.62
C TYR A 129 4.76 8.84 6.59
N ILE A 130 6.00 8.35 6.67
CA ILE A 130 6.44 7.13 5.99
C ILE A 130 6.75 6.12 7.07
N HIS A 131 6.07 4.98 7.02
CA HIS A 131 6.19 3.90 7.98
C HIS A 131 7.04 2.76 7.39
N LEU A 132 8.19 2.51 8.00
CA LEU A 132 9.06 1.42 7.63
C LEU A 132 9.03 0.38 8.74
N GLU A 133 8.46 -0.80 8.46
CA GLU A 133 8.48 -1.91 9.42
C GLU A 133 9.38 -3.03 8.95
N THR A 134 10.16 -3.56 9.89
CA THR A 134 10.83 -4.84 9.73
C THR A 134 10.33 -5.82 10.78
N LYS A 135 10.04 -7.05 10.35
CA LYS A 135 9.84 -8.19 11.26
C LYS A 135 11.13 -9.00 11.29
N LEU A 136 11.80 -9.00 12.43
CA LEU A 136 13.03 -9.75 12.66
C LEU A 136 12.75 -11.07 13.38
N LEU A 137 13.61 -12.06 13.13
CA LEU A 137 13.73 -13.23 13.97
C LEU A 137 14.31 -12.78 15.32
N PRO A 138 13.72 -13.13 16.45
CA PRO A 138 14.35 -12.89 17.74
C PRO A 138 15.46 -13.92 17.97
N GLU A 139 16.48 -13.56 18.74
CA GLU A 139 17.33 -14.56 19.42
C GLU A 139 16.44 -15.62 20.10
N PRO A 140 16.89 -16.88 20.26
CA PRO A 140 16.06 -18.05 20.59
C PRO A 140 15.23 -17.98 21.89
N TYR A 141 15.26 -16.86 22.61
CA TYR A 141 14.58 -16.63 23.89
C TYR A 141 13.62 -15.43 23.92
N CYS A 142 13.38 -14.73 22.80
CA CYS A 142 12.40 -13.63 22.74
C CYS A 142 11.33 -13.90 21.68
N GLY A 143 10.12 -13.35 21.84
CA GLY A 143 9.09 -13.37 20.79
C GLY A 143 9.45 -12.48 19.60
N PRO A 144 8.72 -12.55 18.47
CA PRO A 144 9.01 -11.77 17.27
C PRO A 144 9.10 -10.27 17.58
N ARG A 145 10.19 -9.62 17.14
CA ARG A 145 10.40 -8.18 17.34
C ARG A 145 9.98 -7.42 16.08
N LYS A 146 9.05 -6.48 16.25
CA LYS A 146 8.69 -5.48 15.23
C LYS A 146 9.56 -4.24 15.47
N LEU A 147 10.34 -3.84 14.46
CA LEU A 147 11.04 -2.55 14.45
C LEU A 147 10.30 -1.64 13.47
N SER A 148 9.79 -0.52 13.98
CA SER A 148 9.04 0.45 13.19
C SER A 148 9.74 1.80 13.24
N HIS A 149 10.05 2.35 12.07
CA HIS A 149 10.62 3.69 11.93
C HIS A 149 9.60 4.61 11.27
N ARG A 150 9.39 5.79 11.87
CA ARG A 150 8.60 6.88 11.31
C ARG A 150 9.56 7.96 10.83
N LEU A 151 9.54 8.25 9.53
CA LEU A 151 10.53 9.13 8.90
C LEU A 151 10.05 10.59 8.74
N ILE A 152 8.74 10.84 8.83
CA ILE A 152 8.11 12.17 8.69
C ILE A 152 6.97 12.30 9.71
#